data_AF-A0A9P5JNN9-F1
#
_entry.id   AF-A0A9P5JNN9-F1
#
_cell.length_a   1.000
_cell.length_b   1.000
_cell.length_c   1.000
_cell.angle_alpha   90.00
_cell.angle_beta   90.00
_cell.angle_gamma   90.00
#
_symmetry.space_group_name_H-M   'P 1'
#
loop_
_entity.id
_entity.type
_entity.pdbx_description
1 polymer ?
#
loop_
_entity_poly.entity_id
_entity_poly.type
_entity_poly.pdbx_seq_one_letter_code
_entity_poly.pdbx_strand_id
1 'polypeptide(L)'
;MNVTDVCQISANPDVSGIGMRVGIYITAFLIAVVPNFKVQHYGFTKLRKALLQAAGLNGLALLVTAVIQTILQQLDFYHSLIIMHQLTLLGMSARAGVAGEYRATTGRTIFHHISAWALGGLFAAWWLYVWSTAPSFGAGNYNSGDTSCNSTIKYVVMFVNVRALVAWIRWPAVAFGIIMALVAVAIPLFMMWWIPREQKAQEESAKRIDAITKGRGAIKPGPPDPCMRPEEFLLHASVPPSTSWLTRTTTLI
;
A
#
# COMPACT_ATOMS: atom_id res chain seq x y z
N MET A 1 -3.38 49.40 12.50
CA MET A 1 -3.48 47.93 12.44
C MET A 1 -2.24 47.40 13.14
N ASN A 2 -2.41 46.77 14.31
CA ASN A 2 -1.29 46.27 15.11
C ASN A 2 -0.65 45.08 14.39
N VAL A 3 0.67 45.15 14.19
CA VAL A 3 1.47 44.24 13.34
C VAL A 3 1.88 42.95 14.09
N THR A 4 1.04 42.45 15.00
CA THR A 4 1.39 41.27 15.83
C THR A 4 0.24 40.31 16.05
N ASP A 5 -0.72 40.22 15.13
CA ASP A 5 -1.58 39.04 15.08
C ASP A 5 -0.76 37.86 14.55
N VAL A 6 -0.04 37.24 15.48
CA VAL A 6 0.66 35.98 15.24
C VAL A 6 -0.43 34.96 14.94
N CYS A 7 -0.45 34.46 13.70
CA CYS A 7 -1.32 33.36 13.31
C CYS A 7 -1.13 32.18 14.27
N GLN A 8 -2.09 31.98 15.18
CA GLN A 8 -2.06 30.91 16.17
C GLN A 8 -2.92 29.75 15.67
N ILE A 9 -2.27 28.74 15.10
CA ILE A 9 -2.94 27.50 14.69
C ILE A 9 -3.16 26.65 15.95
N SER A 10 -4.42 26.55 16.40
CA SER A 10 -4.78 25.69 17.52
C SER A 10 -4.67 24.23 17.11
N ALA A 11 -3.93 23.43 17.87
CA ALA A 11 -3.77 22.01 17.59
C ALA A 11 -5.11 21.28 17.79
N ASN A 12 -5.60 20.61 16.76
CA ASN A 12 -6.78 19.75 16.88
C ASN A 12 -6.36 18.41 17.52
N PRO A 13 -6.77 18.09 18.77
CA PRO A 13 -6.35 16.87 19.46
C PRO A 13 -6.86 15.59 18.78
N ASP A 14 -7.88 15.67 17.92
CA ASP A 14 -8.42 14.48 17.24
C ASP A 14 -7.57 14.07 16.03
N VAL A 15 -6.91 15.05 15.40
CA VAL A 15 -6.05 14.84 14.21
C VAL A 15 -4.57 14.79 14.57
N SER A 16 -4.20 15.63 15.52
CA SER A 16 -2.85 15.84 15.98
C SER A 16 -2.64 15.26 17.37
N GLY A 17 -3.58 14.44 17.84
CA GLY A 17 -3.52 13.81 19.15
C GLY A 17 -2.18 13.15 19.40
N ILE A 18 -1.62 13.41 20.57
CA ILE A 18 -0.32 12.88 20.95
C ILE A 18 -0.31 11.35 20.87
N GLY A 19 -1.42 10.69 21.23
CA GLY A 19 -1.57 9.23 21.16
C GLY A 19 -1.42 8.68 19.74
N MET A 20 -2.04 9.33 18.75
CA MET A 20 -1.95 8.88 17.36
C MET A 20 -0.54 9.05 16.80
N ARG A 21 0.11 10.20 17.05
CA ARG A 21 1.50 10.45 16.65
C ARG A 21 2.46 9.42 17.28
N VAL A 22 2.34 9.19 18.58
CA VAL A 22 3.16 8.22 19.31
C VAL A 22 2.96 6.81 18.76
N GLY A 23 1.72 6.39 18.51
CA GLY A 23 1.42 5.08 17.93
C GLY A 23 2.06 4.90 16.55
N ILE A 24 2.04 5.93 15.71
CA ILE A 24 2.65 5.91 14.38
C ILE A 24 4.17 5.84 14.48
N TYR A 25 4.79 6.65 15.33
CA TYR A 25 6.24 6.64 15.50
C TYR A 25 6.75 5.32 16.06
N ILE A 26 6.06 4.75 17.05
CA ILE A 26 6.41 3.44 17.59
C ILE A 26 6.27 2.36 16.51
N THR A 27 5.17 2.37 15.76
CA THR A 27 4.94 1.37 14.71
C THR A 27 5.98 1.50 13.60
N ALA A 28 6.28 2.71 13.14
CA ALA A 28 7.29 2.98 12.12
C ALA A 28 8.69 2.58 12.60
N PHE A 29 9.04 2.89 13.84
CA PHE A 29 10.30 2.50 14.47
C PHE A 29 10.42 0.97 14.55
N LEU A 30 9.38 0.27 15.02
CA LEU A 30 9.37 -1.18 15.10
C LEU A 30 9.48 -1.82 13.70
N ILE A 31 8.82 -1.27 12.68
CA ILE A 31 8.96 -1.75 11.29
C ILE A 31 10.40 -1.56 10.78
N ALA A 32 11.04 -0.45 11.12
CA ALA A 32 12.41 -0.15 10.70
C ALA A 32 13.46 -1.02 11.41
N VAL A 33 13.26 -1.28 12.71
CA VAL A 33 14.19 -2.07 13.54
C VAL A 33 14.03 -3.57 13.33
N VAL A 34 12.81 -4.06 13.08
CA VAL A 34 12.58 -5.51 12.89
C VAL A 34 13.20 -5.95 11.55
N PRO A 35 14.24 -6.81 11.60
CA PRO A 35 15.01 -7.15 10.41
C PRO A 35 14.18 -7.94 9.38
N ASN A 36 14.52 -7.76 8.10
CA ASN A 36 13.87 -8.46 6.98
C ASN A 36 14.54 -9.79 6.62
N PHE A 37 15.24 -10.43 7.56
CA PHE A 37 15.95 -11.67 7.24
C PHE A 37 14.93 -12.79 7.04
N LYS A 38 14.89 -13.38 5.84
CA LYS A 38 14.11 -14.57 5.51
C LYS A 38 14.64 -15.84 6.19
N VAL A 39 15.40 -15.71 7.28
CA VAL A 39 15.92 -16.87 8.01
C VAL A 39 14.73 -17.52 8.70
N GLN A 40 14.26 -18.58 8.06
CA GLN A 40 13.03 -19.32 8.31
C GLN A 40 12.88 -19.83 9.76
N HIS A 41 13.94 -19.75 10.56
CA HIS A 41 14.00 -20.21 11.95
C HIS A 41 13.59 -19.16 13.01
N TYR A 42 13.55 -17.86 12.69
CA TYR A 42 13.20 -16.84 13.67
C TYR A 42 11.83 -16.21 13.35
N GLY A 43 10.84 -16.39 14.25
CA GLY A 43 9.43 -16.02 14.07
C GLY A 43 9.08 -14.54 13.82
N PHE A 44 10.05 -13.69 13.47
CA PHE A 44 9.86 -12.26 13.21
C PHE A 44 8.99 -11.94 11.99
N THR A 45 8.80 -12.90 11.08
CA THR A 45 7.90 -12.73 9.93
C THR A 45 6.45 -12.53 10.36
N LYS A 46 6.00 -13.20 11.44
CA LYS A 46 4.65 -13.02 12.00
C LYS A 46 4.51 -11.64 12.65
N LEU A 47 5.50 -11.23 13.46
CA LEU A 47 5.51 -9.91 14.10
C LEU A 47 5.51 -8.77 13.07
N ARG A 48 6.38 -8.84 12.06
CA ARG A 48 6.44 -7.80 11.01
C ARG A 48 5.15 -7.72 10.20
N LYS A 49 4.51 -8.85 9.89
CA LYS A 49 3.20 -8.87 9.24
C LYS A 49 2.15 -8.16 10.10
N ALA A 50 2.09 -8.49 11.39
CA ALA A 50 1.17 -7.83 12.32
C ALA A 50 1.44 -6.31 12.42
N LEU A 51 2.71 -5.90 12.49
CA LEU A 51 3.09 -4.47 12.51
C LEU A 51 2.68 -3.73 11.23
N LEU A 52 2.91 -4.34 10.06
CA LEU A 52 2.50 -3.76 8.78
C LEU A 52 0.97 -3.67 8.65
N GLN A 53 0.23 -4.66 9.16
CA GLN A 53 -1.22 -4.62 9.22
C GLN A 53 -1.74 -3.53 10.16
N ALA A 54 -1.14 -3.41 11.35
CA ALA A 54 -1.47 -2.35 12.29
C ALA A 54 -1.19 -0.95 11.70
N ALA A 55 -0.04 -0.78 11.04
CA ALA A 55 0.29 0.46 10.32
C ALA A 55 -0.73 0.76 9.21
N GLY A 56 -1.12 -0.24 8.43
CA GLY A 56 -2.12 -0.09 7.37
C GLY A 56 -3.51 0.30 7.90
N LEU A 57 -3.95 -0.30 9.01
CA LEU A 57 -5.22 0.05 9.66
C LEU A 57 -5.18 1.46 10.25
N ASN A 58 -4.07 1.84 10.88
CA ASN A 58 -3.89 3.20 11.41
C ASN A 58 -3.88 4.24 10.27
N GLY A 59 -3.21 3.94 9.16
CA GLY A 59 -3.22 4.79 7.96
C GLY A 59 -4.61 4.90 7.35
N LEU A 60 -5.38 3.81 7.29
CA LEU A 60 -6.77 3.84 6.83
C LEU A 60 -7.66 4.72 7.71
N ALA A 61 -7.59 4.54 9.03
CA ALA A 61 -8.35 5.34 9.98
C ALA A 61 -8.00 6.84 9.85
N LEU A 62 -6.70 7.15 9.72
CA LEU A 62 -6.22 8.50 9.47
C LEU A 62 -6.79 9.11 8.18
N LEU A 63 -6.78 8.36 7.08
CA LEU A 63 -7.29 8.83 5.79
C LEU A 63 -8.79 9.13 5.87
N VAL A 64 -9.57 8.22 6.46
CA VAL A 64 -11.02 8.41 6.64
C VAL A 64 -11.30 9.64 7.49
N THR A 65 -10.61 9.78 8.63
CA THR A 65 -10.74 10.96 9.50
C THR A 65 -10.37 12.24 8.76
N ALA A 66 -9.30 12.24 7.98
CA ALA A 66 -8.88 13.41 7.20
C ALA A 66 -9.93 13.83 6.18
N VAL A 67 -10.51 12.86 5.46
CA VAL A 67 -11.59 13.12 4.49
C VAL A 67 -12.83 13.68 5.20
N ILE A 68 -13.28 13.05 6.29
CA ILE A 68 -14.44 13.52 7.06
C ILE A 68 -14.21 14.94 7.57
N GLN A 69 -13.08 15.22 8.20
CA GLN A 69 -12.79 16.55 8.72
C GLN A 69 -12.59 17.60 7.64
N THR A 70 -12.10 17.19 6.45
CA THR A 70 -12.04 18.07 5.28
C THR A 70 -13.45 18.45 4.82
N ILE A 71 -14.38 17.50 4.74
CA ILE A 71 -15.78 17.75 4.36
C ILE A 71 -16.48 18.64 5.39
N LEU A 72 -16.23 18.41 6.68
CA LEU A 72 -16.77 19.24 7.77
C LEU A 72 -16.10 20.62 7.87
N GLN A 73 -15.10 20.91 7.02
CA GLN A 73 -14.31 22.15 7.06
C GLN A 73 -13.63 22.41 8.41
N GLN A 74 -13.35 21.34 9.16
CA GLN A 74 -12.68 21.40 10.47
C GLN A 74 -11.16 21.19 10.36
N LEU A 75 -10.68 20.81 9.17
CA LEU A 75 -9.27 20.58 8.89
C LEU A 75 -8.65 21.82 8.25
N ASP A 76 -7.55 22.31 8.83
CA ASP A 76 -6.75 23.40 8.27
C ASP A 76 -5.61 22.85 7.37
N PHE A 77 -4.92 23.78 6.69
CA PHE A 77 -3.86 23.38 5.78
C PHE A 77 -2.67 22.75 6.53
N TYR A 78 -2.33 23.27 7.71
CA TYR A 78 -1.23 22.76 8.50
C TYR A 78 -1.44 21.29 8.95
N HIS A 79 -2.59 20.97 9.52
CA HIS A 79 -2.93 19.62 9.97
C HIS A 79 -3.07 18.66 8.78
N SER A 80 -3.62 19.11 7.65
CA SER A 80 -3.69 18.26 6.45
C SER A 80 -2.29 17.89 5.94
N LEU A 81 -1.33 18.82 5.94
CA LEU A 81 0.06 18.53 5.60
C LEU A 81 0.68 17.49 6.55
N ILE A 82 0.44 17.61 7.85
CA ILE A 82 0.93 16.61 8.81
C ILE A 82 0.33 15.23 8.51
N ILE A 83 -0.99 15.14 8.35
CA ILE A 83 -1.64 13.86 8.02
C ILE A 83 -1.09 13.28 6.72
N MET A 84 -0.88 14.10 5.67
CA MET A 84 -0.28 13.65 4.42
C MET A 84 1.09 13.02 4.62
N HIS A 85 1.94 13.63 5.44
CA HIS A 85 3.25 13.07 5.77
C HIS A 85 3.12 11.76 6.54
N GLN A 86 2.17 11.67 7.49
CA GLN A 86 1.92 10.43 8.22
C GLN A 86 1.40 9.32 7.29
N LEU A 87 0.48 9.63 6.37
CA LEU A 87 -0.08 8.68 5.40
C LEU A 87 0.97 8.20 4.38
N THR A 88 1.89 9.07 3.96
CA THR A 88 3.01 8.68 3.09
C THR A 88 4.04 7.82 3.82
N LEU A 89 4.32 8.09 5.11
CA LEU A 89 5.26 7.32 5.93
C LEU A 89 4.73 5.94 6.35
N LEU A 90 3.48 5.87 6.81
CA LEU A 90 2.83 4.59 7.13
C LEU A 90 2.67 3.70 5.89
N GLY A 91 2.74 4.35 4.71
CA GLY A 91 2.33 3.79 3.45
C GLY A 91 0.82 3.54 3.48
N MET A 92 0.18 3.60 2.31
CA MET A 92 -1.09 2.90 2.13
C MET A 92 -0.79 1.39 2.06
N SER A 93 -0.30 0.86 3.17
CA SER A 93 0.09 -0.54 3.37
C SER A 93 -1.14 -1.43 3.51
N ALA A 94 -2.25 -1.10 2.82
CA ALA A 94 -3.29 -2.05 2.49
C ALA A 94 -2.71 -3.25 1.72
N ARG A 95 -1.47 -3.16 1.22
CA ARG A 95 -0.67 -4.27 0.68
C ARG A 95 -0.09 -5.24 1.71
N ALA A 96 -0.43 -5.12 3.00
CA ALA A 96 -0.30 -6.23 3.94
C ALA A 96 -1.35 -7.33 3.63
N GLY A 97 -1.65 -7.60 2.36
CA GLY A 97 -1.05 -8.72 1.65
C GLY A 97 -1.40 -10.02 2.36
N VAL A 98 -2.66 -10.46 2.24
CA VAL A 98 -3.20 -11.76 2.74
C VAL A 98 -2.46 -12.23 4.02
N ALA A 99 -2.24 -11.30 4.96
CA ALA A 99 -1.37 -11.56 6.09
C ALA A 99 -2.25 -12.26 7.13
N GLY A 100 -2.31 -13.57 6.98
CA GLY A 100 -3.07 -14.46 7.83
C GLY A 100 -2.98 -15.84 7.24
N GLU A 101 -3.07 -16.85 8.08
CA GLU A 101 -3.07 -18.26 7.67
C GLU A 101 -4.39 -18.66 6.98
N TYR A 102 -5.24 -17.68 6.66
CA TYR A 102 -6.46 -17.88 5.91
C TYR A 102 -6.15 -18.31 4.48
N ARG A 103 -6.90 -19.31 4.01
CA ARG A 103 -6.85 -19.79 2.64
C ARG A 103 -7.12 -18.63 1.66
N ALA A 104 -6.18 -18.37 0.77
CA ALA A 104 -6.36 -17.41 -0.31
C ALA A 104 -7.45 -17.92 -1.25
N THR A 105 -8.61 -17.26 -1.24
CA THR A 105 -9.68 -17.47 -2.22
C THR A 105 -9.59 -16.40 -3.30
N THR A 106 -9.94 -16.74 -4.54
CA THR A 106 -9.94 -15.80 -5.66
C THR A 106 -10.74 -14.53 -5.36
N GLY A 107 -11.91 -14.68 -4.73
CA GLY A 107 -12.75 -13.55 -4.31
C GLY A 107 -12.07 -12.63 -3.29
N ARG A 108 -11.34 -13.19 -2.31
CA ARG A 108 -10.61 -12.40 -1.31
C ARG A 108 -9.46 -11.62 -1.95
N THR A 109 -8.72 -12.23 -2.87
CA THR A 109 -7.63 -11.56 -3.59
C THR A 109 -8.19 -10.42 -4.44
N ILE A 110 -9.29 -10.64 -5.18
CA ILE A 110 -9.96 -9.58 -5.95
C ILE A 110 -10.41 -8.45 -5.02
N PHE A 111 -11.12 -8.76 -3.93
CA PHE A 111 -11.59 -7.76 -2.97
C PHE A 111 -10.45 -6.93 -2.39
N HIS A 112 -9.34 -7.58 -2.01
CA HIS A 112 -8.14 -6.93 -1.50
C HIS A 112 -7.51 -5.97 -2.52
N HIS A 113 -7.44 -6.36 -3.80
CA HIS A 113 -6.95 -5.46 -4.83
C HIS A 113 -7.89 -4.28 -5.04
N ILE A 114 -9.20 -4.52 -5.15
CA ILE A 114 -10.20 -3.46 -5.32
C ILE A 114 -10.12 -2.47 -4.15
N SER A 115 -10.08 -2.94 -2.91
CA SER A 115 -9.99 -2.07 -1.73
C SER A 115 -8.67 -1.30 -1.69
N ALA A 116 -7.54 -1.94 -1.98
CA ALA A 116 -6.25 -1.24 -2.03
C ALA A 116 -6.22 -0.13 -3.10
N TRP A 117 -6.76 -0.38 -4.29
CA TRP A 117 -6.84 0.62 -5.36
C TRP A 117 -7.84 1.73 -5.03
N ALA A 118 -8.99 1.40 -4.47
CA ALA A 118 -10.00 2.39 -4.05
C ALA A 118 -9.45 3.33 -2.97
N LEU A 119 -8.74 2.79 -1.98
CA LEU A 119 -8.08 3.59 -0.93
C LEU A 119 -6.94 4.43 -1.50
N GLY A 120 -6.15 3.86 -2.42
CA GLY A 120 -5.12 4.58 -3.18
C GLY A 120 -5.67 5.77 -3.95
N GLY A 121 -6.77 5.56 -4.67
CA GLY A 121 -7.48 6.60 -5.41
C GLY A 121 -8.07 7.68 -4.50
N LEU A 122 -8.68 7.27 -3.37
CA LEU A 122 -9.22 8.21 -2.39
C LEU A 122 -8.12 9.12 -1.81
N PHE A 123 -6.98 8.55 -1.43
CA PHE A 123 -5.84 9.33 -0.96
C PHE A 123 -5.30 10.27 -2.05
N ALA A 124 -5.16 9.81 -3.29
CA ALA A 124 -4.68 10.65 -4.39
C ALA A 124 -5.64 11.81 -4.68
N ALA A 125 -6.96 11.55 -4.66
CA ALA A 125 -7.98 12.58 -4.83
C ALA A 125 -7.95 13.60 -3.68
N TRP A 126 -7.86 13.13 -2.43
CA TRP A 126 -7.74 14.01 -1.27
C TRP A 126 -6.43 14.83 -1.30
N TRP A 127 -5.31 14.21 -1.67
CA TRP A 127 -4.02 14.88 -1.87
C TRP A 127 -4.12 16.01 -2.89
N LEU A 128 -4.69 15.71 -4.06
CA LEU A 128 -4.91 16.68 -5.12
C LEU A 128 -5.81 17.82 -4.66
N TYR A 129 -6.89 17.52 -3.95
CA TYR A 129 -7.83 18.50 -3.44
C TYR A 129 -7.13 19.51 -2.52
N VAL A 130 -6.40 19.03 -1.51
CA VAL A 130 -5.70 19.89 -0.55
C VAL A 130 -4.64 20.75 -1.25
N TRP A 131 -3.81 20.19 -2.14
CA TRP A 131 -2.74 20.96 -2.80
C TRP A 131 -3.24 21.92 -3.88
N SER A 132 -4.30 21.57 -4.59
CA SER A 132 -4.93 22.46 -5.57
C SER A 132 -5.62 23.63 -4.88
N THR A 133 -6.20 23.43 -3.70
CA THR A 133 -6.88 24.48 -2.91
C THR A 133 -6.02 25.09 -1.81
N ALA A 134 -4.73 24.75 -1.72
CA ALA A 134 -3.85 25.10 -0.61
C ALA A 134 -3.91 26.57 -0.11
N PRO A 135 -3.96 27.61 -0.98
CA PRO A 135 -4.06 29.00 -0.51
C PRO A 135 -5.35 29.28 0.28
N SER A 136 -6.47 28.68 -0.13
CA SER A 136 -7.80 28.87 0.44
C SER A 136 -8.27 27.68 1.27
N PHE A 137 -7.41 26.69 1.51
CA PHE A 137 -7.78 25.49 2.23
C PHE A 137 -8.13 25.85 3.67
N GLY A 138 -9.27 25.35 4.16
CA GLY A 138 -9.78 25.68 5.49
C GLY A 138 -10.51 27.03 5.60
N ALA A 139 -10.78 27.74 4.50
CA ALA A 139 -11.45 29.05 4.53
C ALA A 139 -12.83 29.05 5.24
N GLY A 140 -13.55 27.92 5.21
CA GLY A 140 -14.84 27.76 5.86
C GLY A 140 -14.78 27.33 7.33
N ASN A 141 -13.58 27.18 7.91
CA ASN A 141 -13.45 26.70 9.28
C ASN A 141 -13.97 27.74 10.27
N TYR A 142 -15.03 27.39 10.99
CA TYR A 142 -15.70 28.24 11.97
C TYR A 142 -14.74 28.80 13.04
N ASN A 143 -13.66 28.08 13.36
CA ASN A 143 -12.70 28.48 14.39
C ASN A 143 -11.46 29.21 13.84
N SER A 144 -11.24 29.20 12.52
CA SER A 144 -9.96 29.66 11.92
C SER A 144 -10.09 30.21 10.51
N GLY A 145 -11.23 30.84 10.17
CA GLY A 145 -11.55 31.38 8.84
C GLY A 145 -10.55 32.40 8.26
N ASP A 146 -9.43 32.66 8.93
CA ASP A 146 -8.32 33.42 8.38
C ASP A 146 -7.37 32.56 7.54
N THR A 147 -7.66 32.50 6.25
CA THR A 147 -6.76 31.88 5.24
C THR A 147 -5.40 32.57 5.10
N SER A 148 -5.21 33.77 5.65
CA SER A 148 -3.94 34.50 5.56
C SER A 148 -2.78 33.69 6.18
N CYS A 149 -3.12 32.88 7.20
CA CYS A 149 -2.25 31.94 7.88
C CYS A 149 -1.57 30.92 6.96
N ASN A 150 -2.23 30.47 5.90
CA ASN A 150 -1.71 29.42 5.02
C ASN A 150 -0.36 29.80 4.37
N SER A 151 -0.15 31.12 4.15
CA SER A 151 1.07 31.67 3.58
C SER A 151 2.27 31.68 4.54
N THR A 152 2.02 31.50 5.83
CA THR A 152 3.04 31.53 6.90
C THR A 152 3.57 30.14 7.24
N ILE A 153 2.89 29.08 6.82
CA ILE A 153 3.30 27.69 7.06
C ILE A 153 4.61 27.41 6.32
N LYS A 154 5.59 26.87 7.06
CA LYS A 154 6.95 26.59 6.58
C LYS A 154 7.28 25.10 6.71
N TYR A 155 7.90 24.56 5.67
CA TYR A 155 8.65 23.31 5.72
C TYR A 155 10.10 23.57 6.11
N VAL A 156 10.68 22.62 6.83
CA VAL A 156 12.13 22.58 7.06
C VAL A 156 12.72 21.57 6.08
N VAL A 157 13.30 22.06 5.00
CA VAL A 157 13.98 21.23 3.98
C VAL A 157 15.46 21.51 4.10
N MET A 158 16.27 20.48 4.43
CA MET A 158 17.72 20.63 4.61
C MET A 158 18.11 21.78 5.55
N PHE A 159 17.44 21.87 6.71
CA PHE A 159 17.62 22.94 7.71
C PHE A 159 17.23 24.37 7.26
N VAL A 160 16.70 24.55 6.05
CA VAL A 160 16.20 25.83 5.56
C VAL A 160 14.68 25.87 5.68
N ASN A 161 14.18 26.97 6.23
CA ASN A 161 12.75 27.23 6.33
C ASN A 161 12.20 27.73 4.99
N VAL A 162 11.33 26.95 4.35
CA VAL A 162 10.71 27.27 3.06
C VAL A 162 9.20 27.33 3.24
N ARG A 163 8.52 28.34 2.68
CA ARG A 163 7.05 28.41 2.74
C ARG A 163 6.41 27.28 1.94
N ALA A 164 5.39 26.62 2.48
CA ALA A 164 4.71 25.50 1.81
C ALA A 164 4.03 25.89 0.49
N LEU A 165 3.59 27.14 0.38
CA LEU A 165 2.90 27.67 -0.81
C LEU A 165 3.83 28.16 -1.93
N VAL A 166 5.15 28.05 -1.80
CA VAL A 166 6.04 28.41 -2.92
C VAL A 166 5.74 27.53 -4.14
N ALA A 167 5.75 28.14 -5.32
CA ALA A 167 5.37 27.48 -6.57
C ALA A 167 6.14 26.17 -6.82
N TRP A 168 7.43 26.16 -6.49
CA TRP A 168 8.29 24.99 -6.69
C TRP A 168 8.04 23.84 -5.71
N ILE A 169 7.33 24.03 -4.59
CA ILE A 169 6.83 22.94 -3.73
C ILE A 169 5.44 22.53 -4.19
N ARG A 170 4.55 23.51 -4.35
CA ARG A 170 3.12 23.26 -4.63
C ARG A 170 2.92 22.52 -5.94
N TRP A 171 3.54 22.95 -7.04
CA TRP A 171 3.29 22.35 -8.35
C TRP A 171 3.81 20.92 -8.46
N PRO A 172 5.01 20.57 -7.95
CA PRO A 172 5.42 19.17 -7.85
C PRO A 172 4.50 18.33 -6.97
N ALA A 173 3.99 18.87 -5.85
CA ALA A 173 3.03 18.15 -5.02
C ALA A 173 1.70 17.90 -5.75
N VAL A 174 1.18 18.88 -6.50
CA VAL A 174 0.01 18.69 -7.36
C VAL A 174 0.29 17.65 -8.45
N ALA A 175 1.42 17.77 -9.17
CA ALA A 175 1.81 16.82 -10.21
C ALA A 175 1.94 15.39 -9.66
N PHE A 176 2.53 15.24 -8.47
CA PHE A 176 2.61 13.96 -7.77
C PHE A 176 1.22 13.38 -7.50
N GLY A 177 0.28 14.20 -7.04
CA GLY A 177 -1.12 13.80 -6.86
C GLY A 177 -1.77 13.33 -8.17
N ILE A 178 -1.50 14.01 -9.30
CA ILE A 178 -2.05 13.64 -10.61
C ILE A 178 -1.49 12.29 -11.04
N ILE A 179 -0.17 12.11 -10.93
CA ILE A 179 0.50 10.84 -11.27
C ILE A 179 -0.05 9.71 -10.40
N MET A 180 -0.19 9.93 -9.09
CA MET A 180 -0.78 8.95 -8.17
C MET A 180 -2.21 8.58 -8.56
N ALA A 181 -3.04 9.55 -8.94
CA ALA A 181 -4.42 9.30 -9.40
C ALA A 181 -4.44 8.51 -10.72
N LEU A 182 -3.59 8.87 -11.68
CA LEU A 182 -3.47 8.15 -12.95
C LEU A 182 -3.00 6.71 -12.74
N VAL A 183 -1.98 6.50 -11.90
CA VAL A 183 -1.48 5.16 -11.55
C VAL A 183 -2.56 4.33 -10.86
N ALA A 184 -3.32 4.95 -9.95
CA ALA A 184 -4.41 4.28 -9.23
C ALA A 184 -5.53 3.79 -10.16
N VAL A 185 -5.72 4.41 -11.32
CA VAL A 185 -6.72 4.01 -12.33
C VAL A 185 -6.12 3.10 -13.41
N ALA A 186 -4.93 3.44 -13.93
CA ALA A 186 -4.33 2.75 -15.06
C ALA A 186 -3.91 1.32 -14.71
N ILE A 187 -3.33 1.09 -13.53
CA ILE A 187 -2.88 -0.26 -13.13
C ILE A 187 -4.05 -1.24 -12.97
N PRO A 188 -5.16 -0.95 -12.27
CA PRO A 188 -6.26 -1.90 -12.19
C PRO A 188 -6.90 -2.18 -13.55
N LEU A 189 -7.02 -1.17 -14.43
CA LEU A 189 -7.49 -1.39 -15.80
C LEU A 189 -6.55 -2.31 -16.59
N PHE A 190 -5.24 -2.06 -16.49
CA PHE A 190 -4.21 -2.92 -17.09
C PHE A 190 -4.27 -4.34 -16.54
N MET A 191 -4.41 -4.51 -15.23
CA MET A 191 -4.53 -5.81 -14.56
C MET A 191 -5.81 -6.56 -14.96
N MET A 192 -6.96 -5.87 -15.01
CA MET A 192 -8.22 -6.46 -15.48
C MET A 192 -8.12 -6.97 -16.92
N TRP A 193 -7.33 -6.30 -17.76
CA TRP A 193 -7.06 -6.72 -19.13
C TRP A 193 -6.00 -7.83 -19.24
N TRP A 194 -4.96 -7.78 -18.42
CA TRP A 194 -3.81 -8.69 -18.46
C TRP A 194 -4.13 -10.07 -17.85
N ILE A 195 -4.79 -10.13 -16.70
CA ILE A 195 -5.04 -11.39 -15.96
C ILE A 195 -5.77 -12.44 -16.81
N PRO A 196 -6.87 -12.13 -17.53
CA PRO A 196 -7.55 -13.11 -18.36
C PRO A 196 -6.69 -13.66 -19.51
N ARG A 197 -5.74 -12.86 -20.02
CA ARG A 197 -4.84 -13.28 -21.10
C ARG A 197 -3.85 -14.33 -20.61
N GLU A 198 -3.24 -14.08 -19.45
CA GLU A 198 -2.32 -15.04 -18.82
C GLU A 198 -3.03 -16.34 -18.45
N GLN A 199 -4.26 -16.26 -17.92
CA GLN A 199 -5.04 -17.45 -17.58
C GLN A 199 -5.31 -18.32 -18.82
N LYS A 200 -5.69 -17.70 -19.95
CA LYS A 200 -5.89 -18.42 -21.21
C LYS A 200 -4.59 -19.06 -21.72
N ALA A 201 -3.48 -18.33 -21.70
CA ALA A 201 -2.18 -18.85 -22.12
C ALA A 201 -1.72 -20.05 -21.28
N GLN A 202 -1.97 -20.00 -19.96
CA GLN A 202 -1.69 -21.11 -19.05
C GLN A 202 -2.60 -22.32 -19.29
N GLU A 203 -3.90 -22.09 -19.52
CA GLU A 203 -4.86 -23.16 -19.84
C GLU A 203 -4.51 -23.86 -21.16
N GLU A 204 -4.13 -23.12 -22.20
CA GLU A 204 -3.67 -23.68 -23.46
C GLU A 204 -2.38 -24.48 -23.31
N SER A 205 -1.43 -23.98 -22.52
CA SER A 205 -0.18 -24.69 -22.21
C SER A 205 -0.45 -26.00 -21.46
N ALA A 206 -1.38 -25.99 -20.50
CA ALA A 206 -1.81 -27.19 -19.78
C ALA A 206 -2.47 -28.21 -20.71
N LYS A 207 -3.37 -27.76 -21.60
CA LYS A 207 -4.00 -28.62 -22.63
C LYS A 207 -2.99 -29.24 -23.58
N ARG A 208 -1.94 -28.49 -23.99
CA ARG A 208 -0.85 -29.02 -24.84
C ARG A 208 -0.05 -30.12 -24.12
N ILE A 209 0.28 -29.91 -22.84
CA ILE A 209 0.99 -30.91 -22.04
C ILE A 209 0.15 -32.18 -21.86
N ASP A 210 -1.15 -32.03 -21.60
CA ASP A 210 -2.08 -33.16 -21.50
C ASP A 210 -2.18 -33.95 -22.83
N ALA A 211 -2.29 -33.25 -23.96
CA ALA A 211 -2.32 -33.86 -25.29
C ALA A 211 -1.04 -34.64 -25.61
N ILE A 212 0.14 -34.09 -25.28
CA ILE A 212 1.44 -34.78 -25.46
C ILE A 212 1.52 -36.02 -24.56
N THR A 213 1.04 -35.91 -23.32
CA THR A 213 1.06 -37.01 -22.35
C THR A 213 0.14 -38.15 -22.78
N LYS A 214 -1.06 -37.82 -23.28
CA LYS A 214 -2.03 -38.80 -23.78
C LYS A 214 -1.60 -39.44 -25.11
N GLY A 215 -0.98 -38.66 -25.99
CA GLY A 215 -0.52 -39.09 -27.32
C GLY A 215 0.71 -40.02 -27.31
N ARG A 216 1.55 -39.97 -26.27
CA ARG A 216 2.70 -40.89 -26.14
C ARG A 216 2.31 -42.35 -25.87
N GLY A 217 1.03 -42.63 -25.67
CA GLY A 217 0.59 -43.90 -25.09
C GLY A 217 1.12 -44.03 -23.66
N ALA A 218 0.46 -44.81 -22.81
CA ALA A 218 1.10 -45.19 -21.56
C ALA A 218 2.35 -46.01 -21.93
N ILE A 219 3.53 -45.38 -21.92
CA ILE A 219 4.80 -46.11 -21.86
C ILE A 219 4.65 -46.93 -20.58
N LYS A 220 4.33 -48.23 -20.73
CA LYS A 220 4.34 -49.14 -19.60
C LYS A 220 5.72 -48.97 -18.97
N PRO A 221 5.81 -48.66 -17.66
CA PRO A 221 7.11 -48.60 -17.01
C PRO A 221 7.81 -49.91 -17.35
N GLY A 222 8.97 -49.80 -18.00
CA GLY A 222 9.82 -50.95 -18.26
C GLY A 222 10.12 -51.65 -16.93
N PRO A 223 10.42 -52.96 -16.94
CA PRO A 223 10.87 -53.64 -15.73
C PRO A 223 12.02 -52.81 -15.11
N PRO A 224 12.03 -52.63 -13.78
CA PRO A 224 13.04 -51.83 -13.11
C PRO A 224 14.43 -52.35 -13.46
N ASP A 225 15.34 -51.43 -13.82
CA ASP A 225 16.71 -51.79 -14.13
C ASP A 225 17.31 -52.51 -12.92
N PRO A 226 17.82 -53.75 -13.07
CA PRO A 226 18.33 -54.55 -11.95
C PRO A 226 19.58 -53.96 -11.28
N CYS A 227 20.12 -52.87 -11.82
CA CYS A 227 21.30 -52.17 -11.31
C CYS A 227 20.98 -50.90 -10.49
N MET A 228 19.71 -50.49 -10.36
CA MET A 228 19.36 -49.32 -9.54
C MET A 228 19.43 -49.66 -8.05
N ARG A 229 20.20 -48.85 -7.31
CA ARG A 229 20.26 -48.98 -5.84
C ARG A 229 18.94 -48.50 -5.21
N PRO A 230 18.43 -49.18 -4.16
CA PRO A 230 17.13 -48.88 -3.54
C PRO A 230 16.95 -47.43 -3.06
N GLU A 231 18.06 -46.77 -2.76
CA GLU A 231 18.15 -45.42 -2.22
C GLU A 231 17.93 -44.31 -3.28
N GLU A 232 18.17 -44.58 -4.57
CA GLU A 232 17.86 -43.63 -5.65
C GLU A 232 16.36 -43.63 -6.03
N PHE A 233 15.65 -44.72 -5.75
CA PHE A 233 14.23 -44.86 -6.10
C PHE A 233 13.31 -43.97 -5.22
N LEU A 234 13.69 -43.76 -3.96
CA LEU A 234 12.92 -42.93 -3.01
C LEU A 234 13.08 -41.43 -3.27
N LEU A 235 14.20 -40.99 -3.86
CA LEU A 235 14.38 -39.59 -4.27
C LEU A 235 13.47 -39.21 -5.47
N HIS A 236 13.18 -40.16 -6.36
CA HIS A 236 12.32 -39.90 -7.52
C HIS A 236 10.83 -40.05 -7.22
N ALA A 237 10.43 -40.90 -6.27
CA ALA A 237 9.02 -41.13 -5.94
C ALA A 237 8.39 -40.04 -5.05
N SER A 238 9.19 -39.14 -4.46
CA SER A 238 8.72 -38.13 -3.51
C SER A 238 8.48 -36.74 -4.09
N VAL A 239 8.58 -36.56 -5.42
CA VAL A 239 8.19 -35.30 -6.07
C VAL A 239 6.70 -35.39 -6.45
N PRO A 240 5.76 -34.85 -5.65
CA PRO A 240 4.37 -34.83 -6.03
C PRO A 240 4.19 -34.06 -7.35
N PRO A 241 3.29 -34.50 -8.25
CA PRO A 241 3.01 -33.80 -9.50
C PRO A 241 2.44 -32.41 -9.20
N SER A 242 3.33 -31.43 -9.30
CA SER A 242 3.12 -29.99 -9.49
C SER A 242 1.73 -29.42 -9.13
N THR A 243 1.43 -29.28 -7.84
CA THR A 243 0.52 -28.22 -7.35
C THR A 243 1.25 -26.88 -7.15
N SER A 244 2.53 -26.81 -7.56
CA SER A 244 3.45 -25.68 -7.37
C SER A 244 3.17 -24.42 -8.23
N TRP A 245 2.16 -24.43 -9.09
CA TRP A 245 1.95 -23.35 -10.06
C TRP A 245 1.15 -22.17 -9.50
N LEU A 246 0.32 -22.37 -8.48
CA LEU A 246 -0.48 -21.28 -7.89
C LEU A 246 0.31 -20.41 -6.89
N THR A 247 1.43 -20.89 -6.36
CA THR A 247 2.21 -20.17 -5.35
C THR A 247 3.33 -19.31 -5.93
N ARG A 248 3.72 -19.51 -7.20
CA ARG A 248 4.89 -18.85 -7.81
C ARG A 248 4.58 -17.47 -8.42
N THR A 249 3.32 -17.14 -8.64
CA THR A 249 2.91 -15.82 -9.19
C THR A 249 2.70 -14.73 -8.13
N THR A 250 2.66 -15.07 -6.85
CA THR A 250 2.41 -14.07 -5.78
C THR A 250 3.67 -13.40 -5.23
N THR A 251 4.88 -13.75 -5.71
CA THR A 251 6.16 -13.22 -5.19
C THR A 251 6.89 -12.25 -6.13
N LEU A 252 6.29 -11.91 -7.27
CA LEU A 252 6.88 -10.99 -8.27
C LEU A 252 5.95 -9.79 -8.55
N ILE A 253 5.57 -9.05 -7.50
CA ILE A 253 5.08 -7.65 -7.60
C ILE A 253 5.55 -6.91 -6.34
#